data_AF-A0A8T5YCU1-F1
#
_entry.id   AF-A0A8T5YCU1-F1
#
_cell.length_a   1.000
_cell.length_b   1.000
_cell.length_c   1.000
_cell.angle_alpha   90.00
_cell.angle_beta   90.00
_cell.angle_gamma   90.00
#
_symmetry.space_group_name_H-M   'P 1'
#
loop_
_entity.id
_entity.type
_entity.pdbx_description
1 polymer ?
#
loop_
_entity_poly.entity_id
_entity_poly.type
_entity_poly.pdbx_seq_one_letter_code
_entity_poly.pdbx_strand_id
1 'polypeptide(L)'
;MKAILIPFLSLLIPLTPQSAFAQSEPELKLESVVIVSRHGVRAPTKATQLMQDVTPDAWPTWPVKLGWLTPRGGELIAYLGHYQRQRLVADGLLAKKGCPQSG
;
A
#
# COMPACT_ATOMS: atom_id res chain seq x y z
N MET A 1 -12.43 68.49 -52.33
CA MET A 1 -11.25 67.67 -52.02
C MET A 1 -11.34 67.30 -50.54
N LYS A 2 -11.89 66.13 -50.20
CA LYS A 2 -12.00 65.65 -48.82
C LYS A 2 -11.37 64.27 -48.81
N ALA A 3 -10.23 64.17 -48.15
CA ALA A 3 -9.38 62.98 -48.12
C ALA A 3 -10.09 61.86 -47.34
N ILE A 4 -10.18 60.69 -47.98
CA ILE A 4 -10.61 59.43 -47.36
C ILE A 4 -9.39 58.87 -46.63
N LEU A 5 -9.44 58.80 -45.30
CA LEU A 5 -8.45 58.10 -44.49
C LEU A 5 -9.08 56.80 -43.96
N ILE A 6 -8.70 55.67 -44.55
CA ILE A 6 -8.99 54.33 -44.04
C ILE A 6 -7.85 53.98 -43.09
N PRO A 7 -8.08 53.76 -41.78
CA PRO A 7 -7.05 53.18 -40.95
C PRO A 7 -7.06 51.66 -41.19
N PHE A 8 -5.97 51.17 -41.77
CA PHE A 8 -5.62 49.76 -41.75
C PHE A 8 -5.41 49.36 -40.28
N LEU A 9 -6.43 48.77 -39.66
CA LEU A 9 -6.32 48.21 -38.32
C LEU A 9 -5.63 46.84 -38.44
N SER A 10 -4.30 46.85 -38.39
CA SER A 10 -3.48 45.63 -38.35
C SER A 10 -3.83 44.79 -37.12
N LEU A 11 -4.44 43.63 -37.37
CA LEU A 11 -4.76 42.63 -36.37
C LEU A 11 -3.47 41.91 -35.93
N LEU A 12 -2.81 42.44 -34.90
CA LEU A 12 -1.70 41.78 -34.22
C LEU A 12 -2.30 40.69 -33.31
N ILE A 13 -2.29 39.44 -33.78
CA ILE A 13 -2.61 38.26 -32.98
C ILE A 13 -1.35 37.94 -32.14
N PRO A 14 -1.36 38.13 -30.81
CA PRO A 14 -0.25 37.67 -29.99
C PRO A 14 -0.21 36.13 -30.03
N LEU A 15 0.85 35.58 -30.64
CA LEU A 15 1.23 34.18 -30.43
C LEU A 15 1.64 34.03 -28.96
N THR A 16 0.68 33.72 -28.11
CA THR A 16 0.97 33.25 -26.76
C THR A 16 1.38 31.78 -26.87
N PRO A 17 2.55 31.38 -26.34
CA PRO A 17 2.90 29.97 -26.29
C PRO A 17 1.91 29.27 -25.34
N GLN A 18 0.96 28.52 -25.90
CA GLN A 18 0.18 27.57 -25.12
C GLN A 18 1.11 26.45 -24.68
N SER A 19 1.50 26.47 -23.41
CA SER A 19 2.10 25.30 -22.77
C SER A 19 1.13 24.13 -22.92
N ALA A 20 1.47 23.16 -23.77
CA ALA A 20 0.81 21.88 -23.78
C ALA A 20 1.20 21.16 -22.49
N PHE A 21 0.36 21.26 -21.46
CA PHE A 21 0.46 20.36 -20.31
C PHE A 21 0.17 18.95 -20.82
N ALA A 22 1.02 18.00 -20.44
CA ALA A 22 0.67 16.59 -20.58
C ALA A 22 -0.68 16.37 -19.91
N GLN A 23 -1.61 15.70 -20.60
CA GLN A 23 -2.86 15.26 -20.02
C GLN A 23 -2.51 14.44 -18.79
N SER A 24 -2.94 14.88 -17.61
CA SER A 24 -2.72 14.11 -16.38
C SER A 24 -3.31 12.72 -16.59
N GLU A 25 -2.53 11.69 -16.27
CA GLU A 25 -3.04 10.32 -16.21
C GLU A 25 -4.36 10.29 -15.42
N PRO A 26 -5.36 9.50 -15.85
CA PRO A 26 -6.63 9.41 -15.13
C PRO A 26 -6.39 8.98 -13.69
N GLU A 27 -7.12 9.60 -12.76
CA GLU A 27 -7.02 9.28 -11.34
C GLU A 27 -7.41 7.82 -11.09
N LEU A 28 -6.46 7.01 -10.57
CA LEU A 28 -6.71 5.62 -10.22
C LEU A 28 -7.31 5.54 -8.82
N LYS A 29 -8.38 4.75 -8.67
CA LYS A 29 -9.03 4.49 -7.39
C LYS A 29 -8.90 3.02 -7.00
N LEU A 30 -8.52 2.76 -5.76
CA LEU A 30 -8.50 1.41 -5.20
C LEU A 30 -9.93 0.96 -4.88
N GLU A 31 -10.37 -0.14 -5.49
CA GLU A 31 -11.73 -0.69 -5.28
C GLU A 31 -11.74 -1.99 -4.47
N SER A 32 -10.68 -2.79 -4.53
CA SER A 32 -10.62 -4.08 -3.83
C SER A 32 -9.17 -4.50 -3.57
N VAL A 33 -8.99 -5.30 -2.51
CA VAL A 33 -7.69 -5.84 -2.09
C VAL A 33 -7.84 -7.30 -1.71
N VAL A 34 -6.95 -8.14 -2.24
CA VAL A 34 -6.80 -9.53 -1.85
C VAL A 34 -5.46 -9.68 -1.13
N ILE A 35 -5.50 -10.13 0.14
CA ILE A 35 -4.29 -10.37 0.93
C ILE A 35 -4.05 -11.87 1.04
N VAL A 36 -2.98 -12.36 0.42
CA VAL A 36 -2.46 -13.71 0.63
C VAL A 36 -1.39 -13.64 1.70
N SER A 37 -1.68 -14.19 2.88
CA SER A 37 -0.80 -14.08 4.04
C SER A 37 -0.27 -15.43 4.50
N ARG A 38 0.98 -15.44 4.97
CA ARG A 38 1.53 -16.55 5.74
C ARG A 38 1.20 -16.34 7.22
N HIS A 39 1.17 -17.43 8.00
CA HIS A 39 1.14 -17.36 9.45
C HIS A 39 2.34 -16.58 10.03
N GLY A 40 2.16 -16.03 11.24
CA GLY A 40 3.24 -15.36 11.98
C GLY A 40 4.27 -16.30 12.58
N VAL A 41 5.13 -15.76 13.46
CA VAL A 41 6.21 -16.50 14.13
C VAL A 41 5.62 -17.58 15.05
N ARG A 42 6.02 -18.82 14.80
CA ARG A 42 5.56 -20.01 15.53
C ARG A 42 6.75 -20.83 16.02
N ALA A 43 6.51 -21.69 17.01
CA ALA A 43 7.47 -22.74 17.35
C ALA A 43 7.66 -23.72 16.17
N PRO A 44 8.81 -24.42 16.08
CA PRO A 44 9.02 -25.52 15.16
C PRO A 44 7.89 -26.54 15.26
N THR A 45 7.60 -27.23 14.16
CA THR A 45 6.49 -28.20 14.13
C THR A 45 6.79 -29.52 14.82
N LYS A 46 8.08 -29.89 14.89
CA LYS A 46 8.55 -31.18 15.36
C LYS A 46 9.91 -30.99 16.05
N ALA A 47 10.25 -31.93 16.93
CA ALA A 47 11.57 -32.13 17.48
C ALA A 47 11.91 -33.62 17.29
N THR A 48 12.63 -33.95 16.22
CA THR A 48 12.93 -35.34 15.85
C THR A 48 14.28 -35.79 16.38
N GLN A 49 14.53 -37.10 16.40
CA GLN A 49 15.86 -37.62 16.76
C GLN A 49 16.94 -37.15 15.78
N LEU A 50 16.64 -37.18 14.47
CA LEU A 50 17.55 -36.67 13.45
C LEU A 50 17.98 -35.21 13.71
N MET A 51 17.10 -34.35 14.23
CA MET A 51 17.48 -32.98 14.57
C MET A 51 18.51 -32.92 15.70
N GLN A 52 18.48 -33.86 16.64
CA GLN A 52 19.45 -33.97 17.72
C GLN A 52 20.76 -34.59 17.23
N ASP A 53 20.71 -35.55 16.30
CA ASP A 53 21.89 -36.28 15.83
C ASP A 53 22.81 -35.43 14.93
N VAL A 54 22.29 -34.37 14.30
CA VAL A 54 23.04 -33.54 13.34
C VAL A 54 23.81 -32.38 13.98
N THR A 55 23.70 -32.18 15.29
CA THR A 55 24.44 -31.13 15.99
C THR A 55 24.78 -31.58 17.41
N PRO A 56 25.98 -31.28 17.93
CA PRO A 56 26.31 -31.54 19.34
C PRO A 56 25.59 -30.60 20.32
N ASP A 57 25.00 -29.50 19.83
CA ASP A 57 24.35 -28.48 20.66
C ASP A 57 22.88 -28.80 20.97
N ALA A 58 22.43 -28.41 22.17
CA ALA A 58 21.02 -28.50 22.54
C ALA A 58 20.19 -27.42 21.82
N TRP A 59 19.12 -27.83 21.13
CA TRP A 59 18.17 -26.90 20.53
C TRP A 59 17.44 -26.08 21.61
N PRO A 60 17.27 -24.76 21.41
CA PRO A 60 16.55 -23.92 22.36
C PRO A 60 15.07 -24.32 22.43
N THR A 61 14.51 -24.24 23.64
CA THR A 61 13.09 -24.48 23.87
C THR A 61 12.26 -23.25 23.50
N TRP A 62 11.00 -23.49 23.13
CA TRP A 62 10.05 -22.43 22.77
C TRP A 62 9.01 -22.25 23.88
N PRO A 63 8.49 -21.02 24.09
CA PRO A 63 7.53 -20.73 25.17
C PRO A 63 6.11 -21.22 24.88
N VAL A 64 5.89 -21.95 23.79
CA VAL A 64 4.60 -22.46 23.34
C VAL A 64 4.74 -23.88 22.78
N LYS A 65 3.61 -24.58 22.63
CA LYS A 65 3.57 -25.92 22.00
C LYS A 65 4.13 -25.88 20.58
N LEU A 66 4.71 -27.00 20.14
CA LEU A 66 5.22 -27.16 18.78
C LEU A 66 4.15 -26.83 17.73
N GLY A 67 4.54 -26.06 16.72
CA GLY A 67 3.68 -25.60 15.63
C GLY A 67 2.73 -24.46 15.98
N TRP A 68 2.57 -24.08 17.26
CA TRP A 68 1.68 -23.00 17.68
C TRP A 68 2.29 -21.63 17.42
N LEU A 69 1.43 -20.66 17.12
CA LEU A 69 1.81 -19.25 17.03
C LEU A 69 2.30 -18.77 18.39
N THR A 70 3.42 -18.05 18.40
CA THR A 70 3.93 -17.41 19.62
C THR A 70 3.14 -16.12 19.91
N PRO A 71 3.05 -15.67 21.18
CA PRO A 71 2.46 -14.36 21.50
C PRO A 71 3.10 -13.22 20.71
N ARG A 72 4.44 -13.20 20.64
CA ARG A 72 5.22 -12.26 19.82
C ARG A 72 4.83 -12.35 18.34
N GLY A 73 4.60 -13.56 17.82
CA GLY A 73 4.12 -13.76 16.46
C GLY A 73 2.75 -13.13 16.21
N GLY A 74 1.84 -13.21 17.19
CA GLY A 74 0.56 -12.52 17.16
C GLY A 74 0.70 -10.99 17.12
N GLU A 75 1.55 -10.42 17.97
CA GLU A 75 1.83 -8.97 18.00
C GLU A 75 2.37 -8.46 16.65
N LEU A 76 3.32 -9.19 16.06
CA LEU A 76 3.90 -8.81 14.77
C LEU A 76 2.88 -8.80 13.64
N ILE A 77 1.96 -9.79 13.62
CA ILE A 77 0.87 -9.81 12.65
C ILE A 77 -0.15 -8.70 12.94
N ALA A 78 -0.40 -8.37 14.20
CA ALA A 78 -1.26 -7.24 14.57
C ALA A 78 -0.69 -5.90 14.06
N TYR A 79 0.64 -5.71 14.11
CA TYR A 79 1.28 -4.53 13.51
C TYR A 79 1.13 -4.48 11.99
N LEU A 80 1.23 -5.62 11.29
CA LEU A 80 0.90 -5.67 9.87
C LEU A 80 -0.56 -5.28 9.62
N GLY A 81 -1.49 -5.76 10.44
CA GLY A 81 -2.90 -5.36 10.38
C GLY A 81 -3.11 -3.85 10.61
N HIS A 82 -2.38 -3.27 11.57
CA HIS A 82 -2.41 -1.83 11.84
C HIS A 82 -1.90 -1.02 10.64
N TYR A 83 -0.77 -1.40 10.06
CA TYR A 83 -0.23 -0.77 8.85
C TYR A 83 -1.22 -0.87 7.68
N GLN A 84 -1.78 -2.06 7.43
CA GLN A 84 -2.75 -2.23 6.34
C GLN A 84 -4.00 -1.39 6.57
N ARG A 85 -4.51 -1.30 7.81
CA ARG A 85 -5.61 -0.40 8.14
C ARG A 85 -5.29 1.05 7.77
N GLN A 86 -4.10 1.55 8.13
CA GLN A 86 -3.69 2.91 7.80
C GLN A 86 -3.57 3.12 6.29
N ARG A 87 -2.95 2.17 5.57
CA ARG A 87 -2.81 2.21 4.12
C ARG A 87 -4.17 2.25 3.41
N LEU A 88 -5.07 1.34 3.75
CA LEU A 88 -6.39 1.25 3.12
C LEU A 88 -7.29 2.45 3.46
N VAL A 89 -7.06 3.13 4.60
CA VAL A 89 -7.70 4.41 4.89
C VAL A 89 -7.12 5.53 4.00
N ALA A 90 -5.80 5.56 3.81
CA ALA A 90 -5.14 6.56 2.96
C ALA A 90 -5.57 6.41 1.48
N ASP A 91 -5.73 5.17 1.02
CA ASP A 91 -6.20 4.85 -0.34
C ASP A 91 -7.73 4.98 -0.50
N GLY A 92 -8.44 5.46 0.53
CA GLY A 92 -9.88 5.72 0.50
C GLY A 92 -10.79 4.49 0.52
N LEU A 93 -10.24 3.29 0.73
CA LEU A 93 -11.00 2.04 0.77
C LEU A 93 -11.72 1.82 2.11
N LEU A 94 -11.14 2.29 3.23
CA LEU A 94 -11.72 2.15 4.56
C LEU A 94 -11.96 3.50 5.25
N ALA A 95 -12.97 3.56 6.12
CA ALA A 95 -13.21 4.72 6.97
C ALA A 95 -12.12 4.85 8.07
N LYS A 96 -11.71 6.10 8.34
CA LYS A 96 -10.67 6.42 9.33
C LYS A 96 -11.00 5.96 10.75
N LYS A 97 -12.27 5.85 11.10
CA LYS A 97 -12.76 5.45 12.43
C LYS A 97 -13.87 4.40 12.30
N GLY A 98 -14.13 3.70 13.39
CA GLY A 98 -15.14 2.64 13.44
C GLY A 98 -14.67 1.33 12.81
N CYS A 99 -15.56 0.35 12.85
CA CYS A 99 -15.43 -0.94 12.18
C CYS A 99 -15.88 -0.80 10.72
N PRO A 100 -15.35 -1.61 9.79
CA PRO A 100 -15.88 -1.67 8.43
C PRO A 100 -17.33 -2.15 8.46
N GLN A 101 -18.12 -1.75 7.46
CA GLN A 101 -19.44 -2.34 7.22
C GLN A 101 -19.27 -3.82 6.88
N SER A 102 -20.25 -4.65 7.23
CA SER A 102 -20.31 -6.02 6.72
C SER A 102 -20.37 -5.97 5.19
N GLY A 103 -19.49 -6.74 4.55
CA GLY A 103 -19.51 -6.95 3.09
C GLY A 103 -20.64 -7.85 2.65
#